data_AF-A0A842Y8Y4-F1
#
_entry.id   AF-A0A842Y8Y4-F1
#
_cell.length_a   1.000
_cell.length_b   1.000
_cell.length_c   1.000
_cell.angle_alpha   90.00
_cell.angle_beta   90.00
_cell.angle_gamma   90.00
#
_symmetry.space_group_name_H-M   'P 1'
#
loop_
_entity.id
_entity.type
_entity.pdbx_description
1 polymer ?
#
loop_
_entity_poly.entity_id
_entity_poly.type
_entity_poly.pdbx_seq_one_letter_code
_entity_poly.pdbx_strand_id
1 'polypeptide(L)'
;MERLDKFIMTFIAILSIIISVLHFLGALENTWLAERIPALTLLVIGSLAGYLILERRNKLDKIERDILEGVSRTITSLDGVEIKTFDDREKVYEYVVKRMGEAQRSIDDLSFGSETPHKTPDHELAYNKYLEIIPMICAKNNISYREVMTFPTIEQLERAEAKISQTKNQGYHLAYYDAFHQDMIPTLNFMVIDSVEVILGFYRHPYLPIEDEFHLAIRHPEVVRLFWDYYNTIWQGAKIIKDKDYIEKEELQRIRQDLESGDHPGNKRCPQ
;
A
#
# COMPACT_ATOMS: atom_id res chain seq x y z
N MET A 1 -10.45 -25.97 11.22
CA MET A 1 -9.26 -25.77 10.36
C MET A 1 -7.98 -25.92 11.15
N GLU A 2 -7.76 -25.15 12.22
CA GLU A 2 -6.50 -25.16 13.00
C GLU A 2 -5.99 -26.55 13.47
N ARG A 3 -6.90 -27.49 13.80
CA ARG A 3 -6.53 -28.88 14.16
C ARG A 3 -6.09 -29.73 12.97
N LEU A 4 -6.67 -29.48 11.79
CA LEU A 4 -6.32 -30.18 10.55
C LEU A 4 -4.96 -29.70 10.03
N ASP A 5 -4.68 -28.40 10.15
CA ASP A 5 -3.42 -27.80 9.73
C ASP A 5 -2.25 -28.29 10.59
N LYS A 6 -2.43 -28.33 11.91
CA LYS A 6 -1.46 -28.92 12.84
C LYS A 6 -1.24 -30.40 12.55
N PHE A 7 -2.28 -31.14 12.18
CA PHE A 7 -2.17 -32.55 11.82
C PHE A 7 -1.38 -32.76 10.53
N ILE A 8 -1.67 -32.00 9.46
CA ILE A 8 -0.97 -32.11 8.17
C ILE A 8 0.50 -31.75 8.32
N MET A 9 0.83 -30.65 9.00
CA MET A 9 2.24 -30.25 9.22
C MET A 9 3.01 -31.27 10.07
N THR A 10 2.37 -31.78 11.13
CA THR A 10 2.99 -32.81 11.99
C THR A 10 3.20 -34.11 11.20
N PHE A 11 2.25 -34.50 10.36
CA PHE A 11 2.36 -35.68 9.52
C PHE A 11 3.49 -35.56 8.49
N ILE A 12 3.57 -34.42 7.78
CA ILE A 12 4.65 -34.16 6.82
C ILE A 12 6.01 -34.16 7.52
N ALA A 13 6.15 -33.49 8.67
CA ALA A 13 7.40 -33.45 9.42
C ALA A 13 7.85 -34.85 9.88
N ILE A 14 6.93 -35.65 10.45
CA ILE A 14 7.22 -37.02 10.88
C ILE A 14 7.62 -37.88 9.69
N LEU A 15 6.89 -37.80 8.57
CA LEU A 15 7.17 -38.59 7.37
C LEU A 15 8.54 -38.24 6.78
N SER A 16 8.90 -36.95 6.73
CA SER A 16 10.22 -36.49 6.28
C SER A 16 11.34 -37.00 7.18
N ILE A 17 11.18 -36.94 8.50
CA ILE A 17 12.16 -37.47 9.46
C ILE A 17 12.36 -38.97 9.26
N ILE A 18 11.27 -39.74 9.13
CA ILE A 18 11.33 -41.19 8.93
C ILE A 18 12.06 -41.53 7.62
N ILE A 19 11.73 -40.85 6.51
CA ILE A 19 12.38 -41.08 5.21
C ILE A 19 13.88 -40.74 5.29
N SER A 20 14.26 -39.63 5.92
CA SER A 20 15.66 -39.25 6.10
C SER A 20 16.45 -40.25 6.95
N VAL A 21 15.87 -40.75 8.05
CA VAL A 21 16.52 -41.76 8.92
C VAL A 21 16.67 -43.10 8.20
N LEU A 22 15.63 -43.56 7.50
CA LEU A 22 15.68 -44.82 6.74
C LEU A 22 16.66 -44.76 5.56
N HIS A 23 16.83 -43.58 4.95
CA HIS A 23 17.84 -43.38 3.90
C HIS A 23 19.25 -43.39 4.48
N PHE A 24 19.49 -42.70 5.61
CA PHE A 24 20.79 -42.66 6.29
C PHE A 24 21.26 -44.05 6.76
N LEU A 25 20.34 -44.91 7.19
CA LEU A 25 20.64 -46.28 7.60
C LEU A 25 20.89 -47.25 6.42
N GLY A 26 20.84 -46.78 5.17
CA GLY A 26 21.01 -47.61 3.98
C GLY A 26 19.84 -48.58 3.71
N ALA A 27 18.79 -48.54 4.54
CA ALA A 27 17.65 -49.47 4.46
C ALA A 27 16.81 -49.29 3.19
N LEU A 28 16.94 -48.14 2.52
CA LEU A 28 16.20 -47.82 1.30
C LEU A 28 16.98 -48.09 0.00
N GLU A 29 18.29 -48.36 0.05
CA GLU A 29 19.17 -48.43 -1.14
C GLU A 29 18.80 -49.55 -2.14
N ASN A 30 18.20 -50.64 -1.67
CA ASN A 30 17.77 -51.78 -2.51
C ASN A 30 16.27 -51.78 -2.83
N THR A 31 15.57 -50.67 -2.57
CA THR A 31 14.11 -50.59 -2.79
C THR A 31 13.78 -49.67 -3.96
N TRP A 32 12.67 -49.95 -4.64
CA TRP A 32 12.06 -49.09 -5.67
C TRP A 32 11.87 -47.63 -5.22
N LEU A 33 11.86 -47.37 -3.91
CA LEU A 33 11.80 -46.02 -3.35
C LEU A 33 13.10 -45.22 -3.54
N ALA A 34 14.27 -45.85 -3.64
CA ALA A 34 15.56 -45.15 -3.79
C ALA A 34 15.59 -44.24 -5.02
N GLU A 35 15.07 -44.74 -6.14
CA GLU A 35 15.01 -44.00 -7.41
C GLU A 35 13.99 -42.84 -7.37
N ARG A 36 13.09 -42.83 -6.39
CA ARG A 36 12.01 -41.83 -6.26
C ARG A 36 12.24 -40.82 -5.13
N ILE A 37 13.34 -40.93 -4.39
CA ILE A 37 13.72 -39.99 -3.33
C ILE A 37 13.73 -38.53 -3.83
N PRO A 38 14.30 -38.20 -5.01
CA PRO A 38 14.29 -36.82 -5.49
C PRO A 38 12.87 -36.28 -5.74
N ALA A 39 11.97 -37.10 -6.28
CA ALA A 39 10.58 -36.73 -6.54
C ALA A 39 9.78 -36.54 -5.25
N LEU A 40 10.03 -37.37 -4.23
CA LEU A 40 9.39 -37.25 -2.92
C LEU A 40 9.86 -36.00 -2.17
N THR A 41 11.15 -35.66 -2.24
CA THR A 41 11.69 -34.43 -1.66
C THR A 41 11.07 -33.20 -2.32
N LEU A 42 10.94 -33.20 -3.66
CA LEU A 42 10.30 -32.12 -4.40
C LEU A 42 8.83 -31.96 -4.02
N LEU A 43 8.11 -33.06 -3.81
CA LEU A 43 6.72 -33.06 -3.36
C LEU A 43 6.58 -32.43 -1.97
N VAL A 44 7.47 -32.77 -1.03
CA VAL A 44 7.46 -32.19 0.33
C VAL A 44 7.77 -30.69 0.30
N ILE A 45 8.80 -30.29 -0.44
CA ILE A 45 9.17 -28.86 -0.57
C ILE A 45 8.05 -28.08 -1.28
N GLY A 46 7.48 -28.61 -2.36
CA GLY A 46 6.37 -27.99 -3.08
C GLY A 46 5.11 -27.87 -2.23
N SER A 47 4.83 -28.87 -1.39
CA SER A 47 3.69 -28.85 -0.46
C SER A 47 3.90 -27.82 0.65
N LEU A 48 5.12 -27.70 1.20
CA LEU A 48 5.48 -26.68 2.19
C LEU A 48 5.37 -25.26 1.60
N ALA A 49 5.91 -25.06 0.38
CA ALA A 49 5.83 -23.78 -0.31
C ALA A 49 4.38 -23.38 -0.61
N GLY A 50 3.57 -24.32 -1.13
CA GLY A 50 2.14 -24.10 -1.37
C GLY A 50 1.37 -23.79 -0.09
N TYR A 51 1.66 -24.50 1.00
CA TYR A 51 1.05 -24.24 2.31
C TYR A 51 1.41 -22.84 2.84
N LEU A 52 2.68 -22.42 2.78
CA LEU A 52 3.10 -21.09 3.22
C LEU A 52 2.43 -19.97 2.42
N ILE A 53 2.24 -20.16 1.12
CA ILE A 53 1.53 -19.20 0.25
C ILE A 53 0.06 -19.10 0.66
N LEU A 54 -0.61 -20.24 0.88
CA LEU A 54 -2.00 -20.28 1.32
C LEU A 54 -2.20 -19.71 2.73
N GLU A 55 -1.30 -20.01 3.66
CA GLU A 55 -1.36 -19.51 5.04
C GLU A 55 -1.18 -17.98 5.08
N ARG A 56 -0.25 -17.43 4.28
CA ARG A 56 -0.08 -15.98 4.15
C ARG A 56 -1.33 -15.29 3.62
N ARG A 57 -1.97 -15.86 2.59
CA ARG A 57 -3.24 -15.33 2.05
C ARG A 57 -4.36 -15.37 3.09
N ASN A 58 -4.56 -16.52 3.74
CA ASN A 58 -5.60 -16.68 4.76
C ASN A 58 -5.42 -15.76 5.97
N LYS A 59 -4.18 -15.45 6.39
CA LYS A 59 -3.90 -14.50 7.48
C LYS A 59 -4.28 -13.07 7.09
N LEU A 60 -4.00 -12.65 5.86
CA LEU A 60 -4.36 -11.32 5.37
C LEU A 60 -5.88 -11.16 5.26
N ASP A 61 -6.60 -12.14 4.70
CA ASP A 61 -8.06 -12.13 4.59
C ASP A 61 -8.75 -12.18 5.97
N LYS A 62 -8.09 -12.81 6.95
CA LYS A 62 -8.57 -12.84 8.33
C LYS A 62 -8.36 -11.48 9.01
N ILE A 63 -7.20 -10.86 8.86
CA ILE A 63 -6.94 -9.51 9.38
C ILE A 63 -7.95 -8.52 8.80
N GLU A 64 -8.21 -8.60 7.49
CA GLU A 64 -9.21 -7.77 6.83
C GLU A 64 -10.62 -7.97 7.41
N ARG A 65 -11.09 -9.22 7.52
CA ARG A 65 -12.40 -9.49 8.13
C ARG A 65 -12.49 -9.08 9.60
N ASP A 66 -11.44 -9.33 10.38
CA ASP A 66 -11.39 -8.95 11.80
C ASP A 66 -11.39 -7.42 11.96
N ILE A 67 -10.74 -6.68 11.04
CA ILE A 67 -10.83 -5.22 10.96
C ILE A 67 -12.25 -4.81 10.56
N LEU A 68 -12.85 -5.39 9.52
CA LEU A 68 -14.19 -5.01 9.04
C LEU A 68 -15.28 -5.29 10.08
N GLU A 69 -15.27 -6.46 10.72
CA GLU A 69 -16.20 -6.80 11.78
C GLU A 69 -15.95 -5.97 13.05
N GLY A 70 -14.69 -5.74 13.41
CA GLY A 70 -14.32 -4.92 14.55
C GLY A 70 -14.71 -3.45 14.37
N VAL A 71 -14.50 -2.90 13.17
CA VAL A 71 -14.89 -1.56 12.75
C VAL A 71 -16.42 -1.46 12.77
N SER A 72 -17.14 -2.32 12.06
CA SER A 72 -18.62 -2.26 11.98
C SER A 72 -19.31 -2.40 13.35
N ARG A 73 -18.85 -3.31 14.22
CA ARG A 73 -19.42 -3.52 15.56
C ARG A 73 -19.05 -2.45 16.58
N THR A 74 -17.84 -1.88 16.50
CA THR A 74 -17.42 -0.84 17.44
C THR A 74 -18.03 0.52 17.06
N ILE A 75 -18.15 0.83 15.77
CA ILE A 75 -18.60 2.14 15.27
C ILE A 75 -20.09 2.39 15.47
N THR A 76 -20.93 1.37 15.43
CA THR A 76 -22.34 1.51 15.80
C THR A 76 -22.56 1.80 17.30
N SER A 77 -21.51 1.67 18.12
CA SER A 77 -21.56 1.96 19.56
C SER A 77 -20.83 3.23 19.99
N LEU A 78 -20.16 3.94 19.07
CA LEU A 78 -19.43 5.17 19.35
C LEU A 78 -20.28 6.38 18.92
N ASP A 79 -20.71 7.18 19.89
CA ASP A 79 -21.49 8.39 19.65
C ASP A 79 -20.62 9.43 18.93
N GLY A 80 -21.15 10.05 17.86
CA GLY A 80 -20.45 11.11 17.11
C GLY A 80 -19.41 10.68 16.07
N VAL A 81 -19.28 9.40 15.73
CA VAL A 81 -18.43 8.94 14.61
C VAL A 81 -19.25 8.90 13.32
N GLU A 82 -18.93 9.72 12.32
CA GLU A 82 -19.48 9.56 10.96
C GLU A 82 -18.51 8.73 10.11
N ILE A 83 -18.99 7.61 9.57
CA ILE A 83 -18.22 6.78 8.63
C ILE A 83 -18.98 6.63 7.33
N LYS A 84 -18.25 6.79 6.22
CA LYS A 84 -18.73 6.51 4.88
C LYS A 84 -17.81 5.48 4.23
N THR A 85 -18.36 4.34 3.84
CA THR A 85 -17.65 3.31 3.08
C THR A 85 -17.89 3.50 1.59
N PHE A 86 -16.94 3.03 0.76
CA PHE A 86 -17.04 3.05 -0.69
C PHE A 86 -16.73 1.67 -1.24
N ASP A 87 -17.57 1.20 -2.15
CA ASP A 87 -17.44 -0.11 -2.78
C ASP A 87 -16.62 -0.06 -4.09
N ASP A 88 -16.18 1.14 -4.50
CA ASP A 88 -15.50 1.34 -5.77
C ASP A 88 -14.59 2.59 -5.75
N ARG A 89 -13.46 2.51 -6.44
CA ARG A 89 -12.42 3.56 -6.51
C ARG A 89 -12.93 4.84 -7.17
N GLU A 90 -13.82 4.73 -8.15
CA GLU A 90 -14.43 5.89 -8.81
C GLU A 90 -15.10 6.80 -7.78
N LYS A 91 -15.96 6.20 -6.94
CA LYS A 91 -16.71 6.91 -5.89
C LYS A 91 -15.80 7.56 -4.85
N VAL A 92 -14.64 6.95 -4.58
CA VAL A 92 -13.62 7.53 -3.68
C VAL A 92 -13.05 8.78 -4.30
N TYR A 93 -12.60 8.74 -5.56
CA TYR A 93 -12.06 9.91 -6.25
C TYR A 93 -13.10 11.03 -6.37
N GLU A 94 -14.33 10.71 -6.74
CA GLU A 94 -15.42 11.71 -6.78
C GLU A 94 -15.65 12.36 -5.41
N TYR A 95 -15.61 11.57 -4.34
CA TYR A 95 -15.74 12.08 -2.99
C TYR A 95 -14.55 12.96 -2.59
N VAL A 96 -13.31 12.51 -2.85
CA VAL A 96 -12.09 13.26 -2.57
C VAL A 96 -12.11 14.60 -3.31
N VAL A 97 -12.41 14.61 -4.61
CA VAL A 97 -12.54 15.83 -5.42
C VAL A 97 -13.55 16.80 -4.81
N LYS A 98 -14.73 16.30 -4.44
CA LYS A 98 -15.74 17.14 -3.76
C LYS A 98 -15.18 17.75 -2.47
N ARG A 99 -14.56 16.93 -1.62
CA ARG A 99 -14.07 17.36 -0.30
C ARG A 99 -12.87 18.31 -0.39
N MET A 100 -11.98 18.11 -1.35
CA MET A 100 -10.90 19.05 -1.68
C MET A 100 -11.46 20.39 -2.16
N GLY A 101 -12.53 20.38 -2.96
CA GLY A 101 -13.21 21.60 -3.40
C GLY A 101 -13.81 22.42 -2.24
N GLU A 102 -14.29 21.72 -1.20
CA GLU A 102 -14.92 22.29 0.00
C GLU A 102 -13.90 22.67 1.10
N ALA A 103 -12.63 22.25 0.97
CA ALA A 103 -11.57 22.51 1.94
C ALA A 103 -11.32 24.02 2.15
N GLN A 104 -10.99 24.40 3.38
CA GLN A 104 -10.86 25.80 3.80
C GLN A 104 -9.46 26.18 4.25
N ARG A 105 -8.66 25.22 4.72
CA ARG A 105 -7.37 25.50 5.38
C ARG A 105 -6.25 24.58 4.94
N SER A 106 -6.46 23.27 4.97
CA SER A 106 -5.34 22.33 4.80
C SER A 106 -5.78 21.00 4.23
N ILE A 107 -4.93 20.44 3.38
CA ILE A 107 -5.04 19.09 2.88
C ILE A 107 -3.69 18.43 3.07
N ASP A 108 -3.65 17.35 3.84
CA ASP A 108 -2.46 16.56 4.12
C ASP A 108 -2.63 15.19 3.44
N ASP A 109 -1.88 14.96 2.37
CA ASP A 109 -2.02 13.82 1.46
C ASP A 109 -0.80 12.89 1.58
N LEU A 110 -1.03 11.67 2.03
CA LEU A 110 -0.06 10.60 2.05
C LEU A 110 -0.34 9.64 0.88
N SER A 111 0.47 9.75 -0.15
CA SER A 111 0.32 9.03 -1.42
C SER A 111 1.57 8.20 -1.72
N PHE A 112 1.60 7.00 -1.17
CA PHE A 112 2.62 5.97 -1.39
C PHE A 112 2.21 4.94 -2.45
N GLY A 113 3.22 4.40 -3.13
CA GLY A 113 3.07 3.19 -3.94
C GLY A 113 3.06 3.40 -5.45
N SER A 114 3.15 2.28 -6.17
CA SER A 114 3.08 2.20 -7.63
C SER A 114 1.64 2.35 -8.11
N GLU A 115 1.41 3.15 -9.17
CA GLU A 115 0.09 3.19 -9.79
C GLU A 115 -0.27 1.81 -10.36
N THR A 116 -1.50 1.40 -10.13
CA THR A 116 -2.05 0.16 -10.67
C THR A 116 -2.35 0.33 -12.17
N PRO A 117 -1.93 -0.60 -13.04
CA PRO A 117 -2.13 -0.52 -14.49
C PRO A 117 -3.56 -0.86 -14.96
N HIS A 118 -4.46 -1.28 -14.06
CA HIS A 118 -5.83 -1.65 -14.42
C HIS A 118 -6.81 -0.53 -14.04
N LYS A 119 -6.90 0.48 -14.90
CA LYS A 119 -7.93 1.51 -14.83
C LYS A 119 -8.99 1.17 -15.87
N THR A 120 -10.24 0.98 -15.46
CA THR A 120 -11.34 1.14 -16.41
C THR A 120 -11.32 2.60 -16.92
N PRO A 121 -11.90 2.90 -18.09
CA PRO A 121 -11.99 4.28 -18.57
C PRO A 121 -12.61 5.24 -17.52
N ASP A 122 -13.58 4.74 -16.73
CA ASP A 122 -14.24 5.50 -15.68
C ASP A 122 -13.31 5.79 -14.50
N HIS A 123 -12.50 4.80 -14.08
CA HIS A 123 -11.46 5.00 -13.05
C HIS A 123 -10.40 6.00 -13.49
N GLU A 124 -9.99 5.95 -14.76
CA GLU A 124 -9.03 6.90 -15.31
C GLU A 124 -9.61 8.32 -15.36
N LEU A 125 -10.87 8.47 -15.79
CA LEU A 125 -11.56 9.75 -15.77
C LEU A 125 -11.68 10.33 -14.37
N ALA A 126 -12.06 9.52 -13.38
CA ALA A 126 -12.16 9.96 -11.98
C ALA A 126 -10.80 10.33 -11.39
N TYR A 127 -9.75 9.58 -11.72
CA TYR A 127 -8.39 9.91 -11.32
C TYR A 127 -7.89 11.20 -11.96
N ASN A 128 -8.18 11.43 -13.24
CA ASN A 128 -7.79 12.67 -13.92
C ASN A 128 -8.48 13.89 -13.30
N LYS A 129 -9.77 13.78 -12.92
CA LYS A 129 -10.47 14.84 -12.16
C LYS A 129 -9.78 15.13 -10.82
N TYR A 130 -9.28 14.09 -10.14
CA TYR A 130 -8.49 14.24 -8.92
C TYR A 130 -7.20 15.02 -9.16
N LEU A 131 -6.45 14.71 -10.23
CA LEU A 131 -5.24 15.44 -10.58
C LEU A 131 -5.50 16.90 -10.96
N GLU A 132 -6.59 17.16 -11.70
CA GLU A 132 -6.97 18.50 -12.17
C GLU A 132 -7.37 19.45 -11.04
N ILE A 133 -7.97 18.93 -9.96
CA ILE A 133 -8.42 19.79 -8.86
C ILE A 133 -7.26 20.33 -8.01
N ILE A 134 -6.12 19.61 -7.92
CA ILE A 134 -4.95 20.00 -7.11
C ILE A 134 -4.45 21.42 -7.44
N PRO A 135 -4.12 21.77 -8.70
CA PRO A 135 -3.70 23.13 -9.01
C PRO A 135 -4.80 24.17 -8.74
N MET A 136 -6.08 23.83 -8.94
CA MET A 136 -7.20 24.73 -8.68
C MET A 136 -7.34 25.11 -7.20
N ILE A 137 -7.17 24.13 -6.29
CA ILE A 137 -7.25 24.40 -4.85
C ILE A 137 -6.02 25.15 -4.35
N CYS A 138 -4.83 24.83 -4.86
CA CYS A 138 -3.60 25.50 -4.46
C CYS A 138 -3.63 26.98 -4.84
N ALA A 139 -4.27 27.32 -5.96
CA ALA A 139 -4.46 28.70 -6.41
C ALA A 139 -5.34 29.57 -5.48
N LYS A 140 -6.11 28.97 -4.56
CA LYS A 140 -6.93 29.74 -3.60
C LYS A 140 -6.10 30.50 -2.56
N ASN A 141 -4.79 30.21 -2.43
CA ASN A 141 -3.81 30.86 -1.54
C ASN A 141 -4.10 30.81 -0.02
N ASN A 142 -5.27 30.36 0.41
CA ASN A 142 -5.63 30.11 1.81
C ASN A 142 -5.58 28.63 2.22
N ILE A 143 -5.29 27.74 1.26
CA ILE A 143 -5.18 26.30 1.49
C ILE A 143 -3.71 25.89 1.39
N SER A 144 -3.21 25.19 2.40
CA SER A 144 -1.93 24.48 2.35
C SER A 144 -2.17 23.02 1.97
N TYR A 145 -1.76 22.63 0.76
CA TYR A 145 -1.75 21.27 0.28
C TYR A 145 -0.36 20.68 0.49
N ARG A 146 -0.21 19.77 1.45
CA ARG A 146 1.04 19.07 1.73
C ARG A 146 0.91 17.64 1.24
N GLU A 147 1.82 17.22 0.38
CA GLU A 147 1.85 15.86 -0.13
C GLU A 147 3.16 15.18 0.25
N VAL A 148 3.06 13.96 0.79
CA VAL A 148 4.21 13.06 0.91
C VAL A 148 4.08 11.98 -0.14
N MET A 149 5.09 11.88 -1.01
CA MET A 149 5.15 10.89 -2.07
C MET A 149 6.40 10.01 -1.97
N THR A 150 6.28 8.85 -2.59
CA THR A 150 7.41 8.02 -3.02
C THR A 150 7.50 8.04 -4.54
N PHE A 151 8.68 7.77 -5.12
CA PHE A 151 8.86 7.69 -6.58
C PHE A 151 9.42 6.32 -7.00
N PRO A 152 8.61 5.25 -7.02
CA PRO A 152 8.99 3.92 -7.50
C PRO A 152 9.29 3.89 -9.00
N THR A 153 8.68 4.76 -9.79
CA THR A 153 8.79 4.79 -11.26
C THR A 153 9.01 6.20 -11.78
N ILE A 154 9.60 6.31 -12.97
CA ILE A 154 9.83 7.60 -13.66
C ILE A 154 8.53 8.36 -13.91
N GLU A 155 7.45 7.64 -14.25
CA GLU A 155 6.13 8.22 -14.52
C GLU A 155 5.57 8.95 -13.30
N GLN A 156 5.83 8.46 -12.08
CA GLN A 156 5.39 9.14 -10.86
C GLN A 156 6.22 10.37 -10.55
N LEU A 157 7.52 10.32 -10.82
CA LEU A 157 8.38 11.50 -10.73
C LEU A 157 7.90 12.59 -11.70
N GLU A 158 7.61 12.22 -12.96
CA GLU A 158 7.09 13.15 -13.97
C GLU A 158 5.74 13.76 -13.58
N ARG A 159 4.83 12.97 -12.98
CA ARG A 159 3.59 13.51 -12.42
C ARG A 159 3.83 14.52 -11.31
N ALA A 160 4.77 14.23 -10.41
CA ALA A 160 5.12 15.17 -9.34
C ALA A 160 5.74 16.46 -9.88
N GLU A 161 6.63 16.37 -10.86
CA GLU A 161 7.20 17.53 -11.56
C GLU A 161 6.14 18.34 -12.30
N ALA A 162 5.15 17.68 -12.93
CA ALA A 162 4.03 18.33 -13.56
C ALA A 162 3.18 19.11 -12.53
N LYS A 163 2.87 18.51 -11.37
CA LYS A 163 2.18 19.20 -10.26
C LYS A 163 2.97 20.41 -9.75
N ILE A 164 4.28 20.27 -9.52
CA ILE A 164 5.16 21.39 -9.13
C ILE A 164 5.08 22.52 -10.17
N SER A 165 5.18 22.18 -11.46
CA SER A 165 5.16 23.15 -12.55
C SER A 165 3.82 23.88 -12.69
N GLN A 166 2.71 23.16 -12.49
CA GLN A 166 1.35 23.72 -12.59
C GLN A 166 0.99 24.62 -11.40
N THR A 167 1.42 24.24 -10.20
CA THR A 167 1.14 24.97 -8.94
C THR A 167 2.07 26.16 -8.70
N LYS A 168 3.30 26.15 -9.24
CA LYS A 168 4.30 27.21 -9.06
C LYS A 168 4.46 27.57 -7.56
N ASN A 169 4.34 28.86 -7.22
CA ASN A 169 4.53 29.46 -5.90
C ASN A 169 3.29 29.35 -4.98
N GLN A 170 2.29 28.59 -5.39
CA GLN A 170 1.01 28.48 -4.68
C GLN A 170 1.10 27.43 -3.57
N GLY A 171 0.02 27.27 -2.79
CA GLY A 171 -0.03 26.48 -1.54
C GLY A 171 0.28 24.98 -1.62
N TYR A 172 0.94 24.51 -2.68
CA TYR A 172 1.41 23.15 -2.86
C TYR A 172 2.82 22.95 -2.29
N HIS A 173 2.94 21.95 -1.42
CA HIS A 173 4.17 21.50 -0.80
C HIS A 173 4.33 20.00 -1.05
N LEU A 174 5.55 19.58 -1.36
CA LEU A 174 5.87 18.18 -1.64
C LEU A 174 7.06 17.75 -0.81
N ALA A 175 6.93 16.62 -0.13
CA ALA A 175 8.02 15.93 0.51
C ALA A 175 8.18 14.53 -0.11
N TYR A 176 9.44 14.14 -0.29
CA TYR A 176 9.82 12.81 -0.74
C TYR A 176 10.22 11.98 0.47
N TYR A 177 9.62 10.79 0.59
CA TYR A 177 10.04 9.81 1.55
C TYR A 177 10.65 8.63 0.78
N ASP A 178 11.94 8.35 1.00
CA ASP A 178 12.58 7.18 0.43
C ASP A 178 12.16 5.94 1.22
N ALA A 179 11.01 5.40 0.84
CA ALA A 179 10.37 4.30 1.54
C ALA A 179 10.76 2.94 0.93
N PHE A 180 11.22 2.90 -0.32
CA PHE A 180 11.34 1.66 -1.08
C PHE A 180 12.62 0.92 -0.72
N HIS A 181 12.57 0.08 0.31
CA HIS A 181 13.56 -0.97 0.55
C HIS A 181 12.85 -2.33 0.60
N GLN A 182 13.57 -3.43 0.36
CA GLN A 182 13.00 -4.78 0.22
C GLN A 182 12.20 -5.26 1.45
N ASP A 183 12.32 -4.59 2.60
CA ASP A 183 11.67 -4.92 3.86
C ASP A 183 10.52 -3.96 4.25
N MET A 184 10.04 -3.13 3.33
CA MET A 184 9.00 -2.14 3.66
C MET A 184 7.62 -2.78 3.87
N ILE A 185 6.98 -2.43 4.99
CA ILE A 185 5.59 -2.78 5.31
C ILE A 185 4.68 -1.88 4.45
N PRO A 186 3.61 -2.42 3.82
CA PRO A 186 2.62 -1.61 3.11
C PRO A 186 2.14 -0.44 3.97
N THR A 187 2.38 0.77 3.48
CA THR A 187 1.96 2.00 4.14
C THR A 187 0.56 2.39 3.67
N LEU A 188 -0.27 2.89 4.59
CA LEU A 188 -1.62 3.34 4.28
C LEU A 188 -1.57 4.61 3.42
N ASN A 189 -2.38 4.66 2.36
CA ASN A 189 -2.64 5.91 1.66
C ASN A 189 -3.86 6.59 2.25
N PHE A 190 -3.71 7.86 2.57
CA PHE A 190 -4.81 8.61 3.15
C PHE A 190 -4.65 10.10 2.97
N MET A 191 -5.77 10.80 3.07
CA MET A 191 -5.83 12.26 3.04
C MET A 191 -6.55 12.77 4.28
N VAL A 192 -5.96 13.74 4.97
CA VAL A 192 -6.62 14.49 6.05
C VAL A 192 -7.01 15.87 5.51
N ILE A 193 -8.29 16.21 5.61
CA ILE A 193 -8.83 17.49 5.13
C ILE A 193 -9.30 18.33 6.32
N ASP A 194 -8.77 19.55 6.41
CA ASP A 194 -9.06 20.57 7.43
C ASP A 194 -8.94 20.11 8.90
N SER A 195 -8.25 18.99 9.14
CA SER A 195 -8.23 18.30 10.45
C SER A 195 -9.62 17.91 10.96
N VAL A 196 -10.59 17.68 10.05
CA VAL A 196 -11.97 17.29 10.35
C VAL A 196 -12.31 15.89 9.82
N GLU A 197 -11.66 15.46 8.74
CA GLU A 197 -11.97 14.22 8.06
C GLU A 197 -10.70 13.53 7.59
N VAL A 198 -10.67 12.20 7.70
CA VAL A 198 -9.66 11.37 7.07
C VAL A 198 -10.33 10.49 6.02
N ILE A 199 -9.74 10.42 4.83
CA ILE A 199 -10.17 9.56 3.73
C ILE A 199 -9.06 8.55 3.50
N LEU A 200 -9.36 7.25 3.66
CA LEU A 200 -8.42 6.15 3.51
C LEU A 200 -8.60 5.52 2.13
N GLY A 201 -7.50 5.47 1.37
CA GLY A 201 -7.40 4.71 0.13
C GLY A 201 -6.56 3.46 0.36
N PHE A 202 -7.16 2.27 0.36
CA PHE A 202 -6.39 1.02 0.51
C PHE A 202 -6.12 0.39 -0.84
N TYR A 203 -4.95 0.70 -1.42
CA TYR A 203 -4.52 0.09 -2.68
C TYR A 203 -3.74 -1.18 -2.41
N ARG A 204 -4.27 -2.33 -2.84
CA ARG A 204 -3.73 -3.64 -2.46
C ARG A 204 -2.74 -4.23 -3.47
N HIS A 205 -2.64 -3.64 -4.65
CA HIS A 205 -1.74 -4.08 -5.73
C HIS A 205 -0.26 -3.73 -5.43
N PRO A 206 0.71 -4.54 -5.87
CA PRO A 206 0.58 -5.77 -6.66
C PRO A 206 0.24 -7.02 -5.83
N TYR A 207 0.02 -6.89 -4.53
CA TYR A 207 -0.02 -8.03 -3.61
C TYR A 207 -1.38 -8.75 -3.58
N LEU A 208 -2.49 -8.04 -3.74
CA LEU A 208 -3.85 -8.61 -3.77
C LEU A 208 -4.66 -8.03 -4.94
N PRO A 209 -5.75 -8.73 -5.35
CA PRO A 209 -6.65 -8.24 -6.39
C PRO A 209 -7.25 -6.87 -6.05
N ILE A 210 -7.66 -6.14 -7.10
CA ILE A 210 -8.26 -4.80 -6.96
C ILE A 210 -9.74 -4.93 -6.60
N GLU A 211 -10.36 -6.05 -6.93
CA GLU A 211 -11.68 -6.44 -6.43
C GLU A 211 -11.66 -6.47 -4.90
N ASP A 212 -12.70 -5.91 -4.27
CA ASP A 212 -12.84 -5.82 -2.82
C ASP A 212 -11.80 -4.89 -2.14
N GLU A 213 -11.23 -3.89 -2.85
CA GLU A 213 -10.54 -2.80 -2.17
C GLU A 213 -11.50 -2.03 -1.26
N PHE A 214 -11.17 -1.98 0.02
CA PHE A 214 -11.97 -1.28 1.01
C PHE A 214 -11.49 0.15 1.21
N HIS A 215 -12.36 1.09 0.87
CA HIS A 215 -12.09 2.52 1.04
C HIS A 215 -13.14 3.14 1.97
N LEU A 216 -12.72 4.12 2.77
CA LEU A 216 -13.63 4.75 3.72
C LEU A 216 -13.21 6.17 4.09
N ALA A 217 -14.18 6.99 4.50
CA ALA A 217 -13.97 8.29 5.11
C ALA A 217 -14.50 8.29 6.55
N ILE A 218 -13.73 8.86 7.48
CA ILE A 218 -14.09 8.97 8.89
C ILE A 218 -14.05 10.43 9.31
N ARG A 219 -15.11 10.88 9.99
CA ARG A 219 -15.11 12.11 10.78
C ARG A 219 -15.27 11.77 12.24
N HIS A 220 -14.15 11.83 12.94
CA HIS A 220 -14.09 11.73 14.38
C HIS A 220 -12.83 12.46 14.87
N PRO A 221 -12.92 13.41 15.82
CA PRO A 221 -11.79 14.24 16.21
C PRO A 221 -10.53 13.46 16.62
N GLU A 222 -10.68 12.37 17.37
CA GLU A 222 -9.55 11.57 17.84
C GLU A 222 -8.92 10.73 16.72
N VAL A 223 -9.74 10.22 15.79
CA VAL A 223 -9.23 9.45 14.64
C VAL A 223 -8.48 10.38 13.71
N VAL A 224 -9.05 11.55 13.41
CA VAL A 224 -8.41 12.53 12.55
C VAL A 224 -7.11 13.04 13.17
N ARG A 225 -7.08 13.27 14.48
CA ARG A 225 -5.86 13.62 15.21
C ARG A 225 -4.79 12.53 15.09
N LEU A 226 -5.16 11.26 15.26
CA LEU A 226 -4.22 10.14 15.09
C LEU A 226 -3.58 10.13 13.70
N PHE A 227 -4.39 10.22 12.65
CA PHE A 227 -3.89 10.24 11.27
C PHE A 227 -3.08 11.49 10.95
N TRP A 228 -3.45 12.64 11.51
CA TRP A 228 -2.71 13.89 11.36
C TRP A 228 -1.34 13.84 12.09
N ASP A 229 -1.28 13.28 13.30
CA ASP A 229 -0.02 13.06 14.04
C ASP A 229 0.89 12.08 13.29
N TYR A 230 0.31 11.01 12.74
CA TYR A 230 1.03 10.04 11.89
C TYR A 230 1.59 10.72 10.63
N TYR A 231 0.76 11.47 9.91
CA TYR A 231 1.18 12.24 8.74
C TYR A 231 2.34 13.19 9.07
N ASN A 232 2.20 14.00 10.13
CA ASN A 232 3.24 14.96 10.50
C ASN A 232 4.55 14.27 10.88
N THR A 233 4.49 13.10 11.51
CA THR A 233 5.69 12.33 11.83
C THR A 233 6.44 11.94 10.55
N ILE A 234 5.73 11.46 9.53
CA ILE A 234 6.31 11.16 8.23
C ILE A 234 6.83 12.42 7.55
N TRP A 235 6.04 13.50 7.54
CA TRP A 235 6.44 14.78 6.94
C TRP A 235 7.75 15.32 7.52
N GLN A 236 7.94 15.24 8.85
CA GLN A 236 9.18 15.68 9.51
C GLN A 236 10.38 14.79 9.19
N GLY A 237 10.15 13.49 8.89
CA GLY A 237 11.19 12.55 8.47
C GLY A 237 11.47 12.57 6.96
N ALA A 238 10.58 13.16 6.16
CA ALA A 238 10.68 13.22 4.70
C ALA A 238 11.63 14.34 4.25
N LYS A 239 12.22 14.18 3.07
CA LYS A 239 13.01 15.22 2.41
C LYS A 239 12.10 16.20 1.67
N ILE A 240 12.14 17.47 2.03
CA ILE A 240 11.33 18.50 1.35
C ILE A 240 11.83 18.69 -0.09
N ILE A 241 10.95 18.46 -1.06
CA ILE A 241 11.21 18.67 -2.49
C ILE A 241 10.69 20.02 -2.95
N LYS A 242 9.54 20.44 -2.41
CA LYS A 242 8.89 21.71 -2.74
C LYS A 242 8.29 22.32 -1.49
N ASP A 243 8.66 23.56 -1.21
CA ASP A 243 8.00 24.40 -0.21
C ASP A 243 7.87 25.83 -0.73
N LYS A 244 6.63 26.26 -1.01
CA LYS A 244 6.34 27.59 -1.60
C LYS A 244 7.18 27.87 -2.85
N ASP A 245 8.16 28.75 -2.80
CA ASP A 245 8.96 29.13 -3.97
C ASP A 245 10.22 28.26 -4.13
N TYR A 246 10.54 27.48 -3.10
CA TYR A 246 11.71 26.62 -3.08
C TYR A 246 11.42 25.26 -3.72
N ILE A 247 12.32 24.83 -4.60
CA ILE A 247 12.34 23.50 -5.22
C ILE A 247 13.74 22.92 -5.05
N GLU A 248 13.84 21.73 -4.45
CA GLU A 248 15.11 21.00 -4.30
C GLU A 248 15.44 20.24 -5.59
N LYS A 249 16.03 20.95 -6.55
CA LYS A 249 16.33 20.43 -7.89
C LYS A 249 17.40 19.35 -7.90
N GLU A 250 18.37 19.43 -6.99
CA GLU A 250 19.46 18.44 -6.94
C GLU A 250 18.92 17.07 -6.54
N GLU A 251 17.97 17.04 -5.60
CA GLU A 251 17.34 15.79 -5.18
C GLU A 251 16.44 15.20 -6.27
N LEU A 252 15.64 16.01 -6.96
CA LEU A 252 14.83 15.55 -8.09
C LEU A 252 15.72 14.91 -9.17
N GLN A 253 16.84 15.55 -9.49
CA GLN A 253 17.79 15.04 -10.47
C GLN A 253 18.46 13.74 -10.01
N ARG A 254 18.80 13.62 -8.72
CA ARG A 254 19.34 12.40 -8.14
C ARG A 254 18.34 11.25 -8.26
N ILE A 255 17.08 11.46 -7.84
CA ILE A 255 16.01 10.45 -7.93
C ILE A 255 15.79 10.01 -9.38
N ARG A 256 15.78 10.96 -10.34
CA ARG A 256 15.66 10.66 -11.76
C ARG A 256 16.79 9.75 -12.24
N GLN A 257 18.04 10.07 -11.90
CA GLN A 257 19.20 9.27 -12.25
C GLN A 257 19.13 7.85 -11.68
N ASP A 258 18.74 7.72 -10.41
CA ASP A 258 18.58 6.42 -9.73
C ASP A 258 17.49 5.56 -10.41
N LEU A 259 16.40 6.18 -10.87
CA LEU A 259 15.32 5.52 -11.61
C LEU A 259 15.74 5.09 -13.02
N GLU A 260 16.47 5.94 -13.74
CA GLU A 260 16.96 5.69 -15.10
C GLU A 260 18.08 4.65 -15.14
N SER A 261 18.96 4.59 -14.12
CA SER A 261 20.03 3.60 -14.05
C SER A 261 19.53 2.19 -13.70
N GLY A 262 18.30 2.06 -13.20
CA GLY A 262 17.75 0.80 -12.71
C GLY A 262 18.26 0.41 -11.31
N ASP A 263 19.06 1.27 -10.66
CA ASP A 263 19.53 1.06 -9.30
C ASP A 263 18.44 1.34 -8.26
N HIS A 264 17.35 1.99 -8.68
CA HIS A 264 16.22 2.24 -7.79
C HIS A 264 15.62 0.91 -7.28
N PRO A 265 15.46 0.75 -5.96
CA PRO A 265 14.95 -0.48 -5.36
C PRO A 265 13.55 -0.90 -5.84
N GLY A 266 12.75 0.04 -6.34
CA GLY A 266 11.46 -0.23 -7.00
C GLY A 266 11.55 -0.94 -8.36
N ASN A 267 12.71 -0.90 -9.04
CA ASN A 267 12.94 -1.57 -10.33
C ASN A 267 13.40 -3.03 -10.18
N LYS A 268 13.82 -3.46 -8.99
CA LYS A 268 14.10 -4.86 -8.70
C LYS A 268 12.77 -5.60 -8.53
N ARG A 269 12.12 -5.89 -9.66
CA ARG A 269 10.89 -6.69 -9.72
C ARG A 269 11.06 -7.94 -8.86
N CYS A 270 10.09 -8.21 -7.99
CA CYS A 270 9.88 -9.58 -7.51
C CYS A 270 9.78 -10.48 -8.75
N PRO A 271 10.54 -11.59 -8.83
CA PRO A 271 10.37 -12.54 -9.91
C PRO A 271 8.90 -13.01 -9.93
N GLN A 272 8.33 -13.01 -11.14
CA GLN A 272 6.97 -13.51 -11.41
C GLN A 272 6.82 -14.98 -11.02
#